data_AF-A0A7T6XJS5-F1
#
_entry.id   AF-A0A7T6XJS5-F1
#
_cell.length_a   1.000
_cell.length_b   1.000
_cell.length_c   1.000
_cell.angle_alpha   90.00
_cell.angle_beta   90.00
_cell.angle_gamma   90.00
#
_symmetry.space_group_name_H-M   'P 1'
#
loop_
_entity.id
_entity.type
_entity.pdbx_description
1 polymer ?
#
loop_
_entity_poly.entity_id
_entity_poly.type
_entity_poly.pdbx_seq_one_letter_code
_entity_poly.pdbx_strand_id
1 'polypeptide(L)'
;MSSFGKFLNPAFCANNQNLPCPNQANSACGRCYLVVYCCKDCQKEHWPTHKEDCNNALARETWKPDWHTEDRNPTFFENRDPSDLDSNAGKISWWGSMPALDLLKLDANEGQDASPNMRVLLISSHDIRNIVETIARLPDTYSGQCEMVMSGIQPGMFEQNIILLLTAFHFPPEDAAPIIIHLWYSALIPLSILSALRIKLLPLIEEVCSEAVRKRRRRIFKRVLKKNKASLHLALLRDEWERLRTSLQCPERFSPTEATRSRQSVTLANKKVDELHRGLYAQPRHWRLATMKFRRDGILLPFGCSRKEFDTPNPAIFCAGRSWPMPDSADPRISWNLLEVCTGPFTANYPAKNDLYDLHHCRKRRAWD
;
A
#
# COMPACT_ATOMS: atom_id res chain seq x y z
N MET A 1 5.46 0.88 -24.74
CA MET A 1 5.51 0.27 -23.39
C MET A 1 5.29 1.37 -22.37
N SER A 2 4.38 1.17 -21.41
CA SER A 2 4.16 2.11 -20.32
C SER A 2 5.46 2.37 -19.55
N SER A 3 5.75 3.63 -19.20
CA SER A 3 6.95 4.01 -18.43
C SER A 3 6.93 3.46 -17.00
N PHE A 4 5.75 3.10 -16.50
CA PHE A 4 5.53 2.55 -15.15
C PHE A 4 5.29 1.04 -15.15
N GLY A 5 5.21 0.41 -16.33
CA GLY A 5 4.97 -1.02 -16.47
C GLY A 5 5.98 -1.89 -15.72
N LYS A 6 7.21 -1.41 -15.49
CA LYS A 6 8.23 -2.08 -14.66
C LYS A 6 7.94 -2.09 -13.16
N PHE A 7 7.06 -1.21 -12.67
CA PHE A 7 6.60 -1.23 -11.27
C PHE A 7 5.32 -2.06 -11.14
N LEU A 8 4.55 -2.16 -12.23
CA LEU A 8 3.39 -3.04 -12.30
C LEU A 8 3.81 -4.50 -12.44
N ASN A 9 4.70 -4.77 -13.39
CA ASN A 9 5.32 -6.06 -13.70
C ASN A 9 6.83 -5.95 -13.46
N PRO A 10 7.28 -5.90 -12.19
CA PRO A 10 8.72 -5.89 -11.95
C PRO A 10 9.35 -7.17 -12.50
N ALA A 11 10.60 -7.06 -12.92
CA ALA A 11 11.41 -8.23 -13.26
C ALA A 11 11.35 -9.19 -12.06
N PHE A 12 10.61 -10.28 -12.22
CA PHE A 12 10.39 -11.25 -11.14
C PHE A 12 11.66 -12.01 -10.82
N CYS A 13 12.58 -12.14 -11.78
CA CYS A 13 13.88 -12.72 -11.53
C CYS A 13 14.61 -11.89 -10.46
N ALA A 14 14.94 -12.51 -9.33
CA ALA A 14 15.58 -11.82 -8.23
C ALA A 14 17.04 -11.43 -8.52
N ASN A 15 17.62 -11.94 -9.61
CA ASN A 15 18.94 -11.51 -10.06
C ASN A 15 18.87 -10.10 -10.68
N ASN A 16 19.11 -9.11 -9.83
CA ASN A 16 19.07 -7.69 -10.15
C ASN A 16 20.38 -6.98 -9.74
N GLN A 17 21.48 -7.72 -9.53
CA GLN A 17 22.72 -7.16 -8.95
C GLN A 17 23.35 -6.08 -9.85
N ASN A 18 23.39 -6.32 -11.17
CA ASN A 18 23.94 -5.39 -12.16
C ASN A 18 22.85 -4.72 -13.01
N LEU A 19 22.09 -5.53 -13.74
CA LEU A 19 20.93 -5.12 -14.55
C LEU A 19 19.75 -6.04 -14.23
N PRO A 20 18.51 -5.55 -14.17
CA PRO A 20 17.35 -6.40 -14.01
C PRO A 20 17.28 -7.43 -15.14
N CYS A 21 17.23 -8.71 -14.79
CA CYS A 21 17.10 -9.76 -15.78
C CYS A 21 15.74 -9.63 -16.50
N PRO A 22 15.69 -9.51 -17.84
CA PRO A 22 14.44 -9.27 -18.56
C PRO A 22 13.58 -10.54 -18.71
N ASN A 23 14.12 -11.71 -18.37
CA ASN A 23 13.46 -12.98 -18.59
C ASN A 23 12.38 -13.24 -17.54
N GLN A 24 11.28 -13.82 -17.98
CA GLN A 24 10.21 -14.28 -17.09
C GLN A 24 10.74 -15.36 -16.14
N ALA A 25 10.48 -15.18 -14.85
CA ALA A 25 10.95 -16.07 -13.80
C ALA A 25 9.84 -16.98 -13.30
N ASN A 26 10.03 -18.29 -13.48
CA ASN A 26 9.02 -19.30 -13.14
C ASN A 26 9.51 -20.29 -12.07
N SER A 27 10.79 -20.22 -11.67
CA SER A 27 11.39 -21.16 -10.72
C SER A 27 11.68 -20.47 -9.39
N ALA A 28 10.92 -20.83 -8.34
CA ALA A 28 11.16 -20.34 -7.00
C ALA A 28 12.45 -20.91 -6.40
N CYS A 29 13.05 -20.18 -5.44
CA CYS A 29 14.05 -20.76 -4.56
C CYS A 29 13.43 -21.95 -3.80
N GLY A 30 13.89 -23.16 -4.09
CA GLY A 30 13.29 -24.39 -3.55
C GLY A 30 13.34 -24.54 -2.03
N ARG A 31 14.12 -23.70 -1.34
CA ARG A 31 14.20 -23.68 0.13
C ARG A 31 13.22 -22.71 0.77
N CYS A 32 13.19 -21.47 0.33
CA CYS A 32 12.44 -20.41 1.00
C CYS A 32 11.13 -20.02 0.31
N TYR A 33 11.01 -20.25 -1.00
CA TYR A 33 9.89 -19.78 -1.83
C TYR A 33 9.59 -18.28 -1.68
N LEU A 34 10.59 -17.46 -1.37
CA LEU A 34 10.48 -16.00 -1.25
C LEU A 34 10.86 -15.26 -2.53
N VAL A 35 11.61 -15.91 -3.42
CA VAL A 35 12.14 -15.28 -4.65
C VAL A 35 12.04 -16.25 -5.80
N VAL A 36 11.96 -15.73 -7.02
CA VAL A 36 11.91 -16.51 -8.26
C VAL A 36 13.08 -16.16 -9.18
N TYR A 37 13.43 -17.11 -10.04
CA TYR A 37 14.51 -17.00 -11.01
C TYR A 37 14.04 -17.50 -12.38
N CYS A 38 14.61 -16.93 -13.44
CA CYS A 38 14.41 -17.41 -14.81
C CYS A 38 15.25 -18.67 -15.11
N CYS A 39 16.42 -18.81 -14.46
CA CYS A 39 17.32 -19.94 -14.65
C CYS A 39 18.23 -20.17 -13.43
N LYS A 40 18.92 -21.32 -13.41
CA LYS A 40 19.87 -21.68 -12.34
C LYS A 40 21.07 -20.73 -12.26
N ASP A 41 21.50 -20.14 -13.38
CA ASP A 41 22.65 -19.24 -13.37
C ASP A 41 22.32 -17.91 -12.70
N CYS A 42 21.13 -17.36 -12.94
CA CYS A 42 20.62 -16.22 -12.17
C CYS A 42 20.49 -16.53 -10.67
N GLN A 43 20.11 -17.75 -10.31
CA GLN A 43 20.10 -18.17 -8.91
C GLN A 43 21.51 -18.21 -8.30
N LYS A 44 22.50 -18.75 -9.02
CA LYS A 44 23.90 -18.80 -8.57
C LYS A 44 24.49 -17.40 -8.40
N GLU A 45 24.24 -16.51 -9.35
CA GLU A 45 24.72 -15.11 -9.30
C GLU A 45 24.08 -14.32 -8.16
N HIS A 46 22.78 -14.51 -7.91
CA HIS A 46 22.08 -13.85 -6.79
C HIS A 46 22.35 -14.51 -5.42
N TRP A 47 22.86 -15.74 -5.38
CA TRP A 47 23.06 -16.51 -4.14
C TRP A 47 23.89 -15.79 -3.07
N PRO A 48 25.00 -15.09 -3.38
CA PRO A 48 25.81 -14.41 -2.38
C PRO A 48 25.02 -13.41 -1.53
N THR A 49 24.03 -12.74 -2.10
CA THR A 49 23.14 -11.82 -1.38
C THR A 49 21.93 -12.55 -0.80
N HIS A 50 21.32 -13.49 -1.55
CA HIS A 50 20.13 -14.19 -1.09
C HIS A 50 20.36 -15.15 0.09
N LYS A 51 21.59 -15.68 0.24
CA LYS A 51 21.91 -16.67 1.27
C LYS A 51 21.61 -16.17 2.68
N GLU A 52 21.74 -14.87 2.95
CA GLU A 52 21.51 -14.29 4.27
C GLU A 52 20.03 -14.32 4.63
N ASP A 53 19.16 -13.94 3.69
CA ASP A 53 17.72 -14.05 3.83
C ASP A 53 17.28 -15.51 3.90
N CYS A 54 17.79 -16.35 3.00
CA CYS A 54 17.38 -17.76 2.91
C CYS A 54 17.80 -18.60 4.14
N ASN A 55 18.89 -18.24 4.80
CA ASN A 55 19.39 -18.91 6.01
C ASN A 55 19.03 -18.19 7.31
N ASN A 56 18.24 -17.12 7.25
CA ASN A 56 17.96 -16.28 8.40
C ASN A 56 17.34 -17.07 9.57
N ALA A 57 17.72 -16.73 10.80
CA ALA A 57 17.24 -17.38 12.01
C ALA A 57 15.71 -17.36 12.14
N LEU A 58 15.05 -16.27 11.73
CA LEU A 58 13.59 -16.14 11.76
C LEU A 58 12.88 -17.19 10.89
N ALA A 59 13.55 -17.69 9.85
CA ALA A 59 13.03 -18.72 8.96
C ALA A 59 13.26 -20.15 9.48
N ARG A 60 13.78 -20.35 10.70
CA ARG A 60 13.87 -21.68 11.33
C ARG A 60 12.53 -22.08 11.94
N GLU A 61 12.18 -23.37 11.86
CA GLU A 61 11.00 -23.92 12.56
C GLU A 61 11.11 -23.78 14.06
N THR A 62 12.32 -23.95 14.56
CA THR A 62 12.66 -23.87 15.98
C THR A 62 12.84 -22.45 16.48
N TRP A 63 12.66 -21.42 15.64
CA TRP A 63 12.74 -20.04 16.10
C TRP A 63 11.66 -19.75 17.13
N LYS A 64 12.08 -19.18 18.25
CA LYS A 64 11.21 -18.73 19.34
C LYS A 64 11.49 -17.25 19.62
N PRO A 65 10.50 -16.51 20.12
CA PRO A 65 10.71 -15.13 20.53
C PRO A 65 11.77 -14.96 21.61
N ASP A 66 12.43 -13.81 21.64
CA ASP A 66 13.49 -13.48 22.60
C ASP A 66 13.09 -13.72 24.05
N TRP A 67 11.90 -13.26 24.48
CA TRP A 67 11.46 -13.49 25.88
C TRP A 67 11.31 -14.97 26.22
N HIS A 68 10.99 -15.81 25.23
CA HIS A 68 10.93 -17.25 25.43
C HIS A 68 12.33 -17.83 25.57
N THR A 69 13.29 -17.40 24.74
CA THR A 69 14.67 -17.91 24.79
C THR A 69 15.46 -17.41 25.99
N GLU A 70 15.11 -16.23 26.50
CA GLU A 70 15.73 -15.56 27.64
C GLU A 70 15.03 -15.90 28.98
N ASP A 71 13.95 -16.68 28.94
CA ASP A 71 13.12 -17.02 30.12
C ASP A 71 12.68 -15.79 30.94
N ARG A 72 12.27 -14.73 30.23
CA ARG A 72 11.81 -13.47 30.83
C ARG A 72 10.34 -13.23 30.57
N ASN A 73 9.73 -12.36 31.38
CA ASN A 73 8.39 -11.88 31.08
C ASN A 73 8.41 -10.96 29.84
N PRO A 74 7.44 -11.11 28.93
CA PRO A 74 7.26 -10.17 27.84
C PRO A 74 6.90 -8.77 28.34
N THR A 75 7.44 -7.73 27.70
CA THR A 75 7.21 -6.32 28.03
C THR A 75 5.74 -5.90 27.84
N PHE A 76 4.97 -6.62 27.01
CA PHE A 76 3.55 -6.35 26.82
C PHE A 76 2.65 -6.86 27.96
N PHE A 77 3.19 -7.60 28.94
CA PHE A 77 2.50 -7.91 30.19
C PHE A 77 2.86 -6.95 31.32
N GLU A 78 3.93 -6.16 31.17
CA GLU A 78 4.32 -5.18 32.17
C GLU A 78 3.32 -4.01 32.17
N ASN A 79 2.95 -3.55 33.37
CA ASN A 79 2.17 -2.33 33.50
C ASN A 79 3.00 -1.18 32.93
N ARG A 80 2.59 -0.62 31.78
CA ARG A 80 3.26 0.54 31.19
C ARG A 80 3.26 1.67 32.22
N ASP A 81 4.42 2.28 32.42
CA ASP A 81 4.52 3.52 33.19
C ASP A 81 3.60 4.56 32.53
N PRO A 82 2.68 5.22 33.27
CA PRO A 82 1.84 6.28 32.73
C PRO A 82 2.62 7.44 32.10
N SER A 83 3.89 7.62 32.49
CA SER A 83 4.81 8.63 31.92
C SER A 83 5.45 8.22 30.59
N ASP A 84 5.37 6.94 30.21
CA ASP A 84 5.92 6.45 28.95
C ASP A 84 5.00 6.89 27.78
N LEU A 85 5.46 7.86 26.99
CA LEU A 85 4.75 8.31 25.80
C LEU A 85 4.51 7.12 24.85
N ASP A 86 3.23 6.77 24.64
CA ASP A 86 2.88 5.77 23.65
C ASP A 86 3.26 6.30 22.27
N SER A 87 4.23 5.66 21.63
CA SER A 87 4.66 5.96 20.27
C SER A 87 3.53 5.86 19.22
N ASN A 88 2.41 5.24 19.57
CA ASN A 88 1.20 5.14 18.78
C ASN A 88 0.08 6.12 19.21
N ALA A 89 0.28 6.93 20.25
CA ALA A 89 -0.72 7.90 20.70
C ALA A 89 -1.16 8.80 19.53
N GLY A 90 -2.48 8.84 19.28
CA GLY A 90 -3.07 9.62 18.20
C GLY A 90 -2.84 9.08 16.78
N LYS A 91 -2.14 7.94 16.61
CA LYS A 91 -1.93 7.30 15.30
C LYS A 91 -3.08 6.37 14.94
N ILE A 92 -3.47 6.40 13.67
CA ILE A 92 -4.54 5.56 13.11
C ILE A 92 -3.94 4.77 11.95
N SER A 93 -4.35 3.51 11.76
CA SER A 93 -3.97 2.73 10.58
C SER A 93 -4.64 3.32 9.34
N TRP A 94 -3.85 3.74 8.35
CA TRP A 94 -4.41 4.32 7.12
C TRP A 94 -4.92 3.26 6.14
N TRP A 95 -4.62 2.00 6.44
CA TRP A 95 -5.02 0.86 5.61
C TRP A 95 -6.20 0.10 6.22
N GLY A 96 -6.89 0.71 7.19
CA GLY A 96 -7.98 0.08 7.93
C GLY A 96 -7.50 -1.01 8.90
N SER A 97 -8.47 -1.61 9.58
CA SER A 97 -8.28 -2.71 10.54
C SER A 97 -9.00 -4.00 10.13
N MET A 98 -9.67 -3.98 8.97
CA MET A 98 -10.44 -5.10 8.43
C MET A 98 -10.13 -5.27 6.94
N PRO A 99 -10.36 -6.47 6.37
CA PRO A 99 -10.28 -6.67 4.94
C PRO A 99 -11.30 -5.84 4.15
N ALA A 100 -10.94 -5.44 2.93
CA ALA A 100 -11.86 -4.84 1.98
C ALA A 100 -13.06 -5.77 1.75
N LEU A 101 -14.25 -5.17 1.76
CA LEU A 101 -15.51 -5.87 1.56
C LEU A 101 -16.17 -5.33 0.29
N ASP A 102 -16.65 -6.25 -0.54
CA ASP A 102 -17.71 -5.94 -1.47
C ASP A 102 -18.99 -5.72 -0.65
N LEU A 103 -19.44 -4.46 -0.66
CA LEU A 103 -20.58 -4.00 0.11
C LEU A 103 -21.90 -4.36 -0.55
N LEU A 104 -21.91 -4.58 -1.86
CA LEU A 104 -23.12 -4.93 -2.59
C LEU A 104 -23.30 -6.44 -2.64
N LYS A 105 -22.25 -7.20 -2.99
CA LYS A 105 -22.32 -8.64 -3.28
C LYS A 105 -23.54 -8.98 -4.12
N LEU A 106 -23.70 -8.29 -5.25
CA LEU A 106 -24.93 -8.26 -6.04
C LEU A 106 -25.51 -9.65 -6.27
N ASP A 107 -24.70 -10.61 -6.71
CA ASP A 107 -25.14 -11.97 -7.01
C ASP A 107 -25.71 -12.71 -5.78
N ALA A 108 -25.20 -12.42 -4.58
CA ALA A 108 -25.55 -13.11 -3.35
C ALA A 108 -26.63 -12.39 -2.53
N ASN A 109 -26.66 -11.06 -2.55
CA ASN A 109 -27.55 -10.25 -1.73
C ASN A 109 -28.78 -9.74 -2.49
N GLU A 110 -28.59 -9.30 -3.74
CA GLU A 110 -29.63 -8.60 -4.52
C GLU A 110 -30.27 -9.50 -5.60
N GLY A 111 -29.54 -10.53 -6.07
CA GLY A 111 -30.04 -11.51 -7.03
C GLY A 111 -30.24 -10.94 -8.45
N GLN A 112 -31.02 -11.64 -9.28
CA GLN A 112 -31.28 -11.22 -10.67
C GLN A 112 -32.17 -9.97 -10.79
N ASP A 113 -32.90 -9.63 -9.72
CA ASP A 113 -33.82 -8.47 -9.67
C ASP A 113 -33.15 -7.21 -9.10
N ALA A 114 -31.82 -7.23 -8.94
CA ALA A 114 -31.05 -6.10 -8.43
C ALA A 114 -31.36 -4.80 -9.19
N SER A 115 -31.59 -3.71 -8.46
CA SER A 115 -31.81 -2.40 -9.06
C SER A 115 -30.66 -2.05 -10.02
N PRO A 116 -30.95 -1.57 -11.25
CA PRO A 116 -29.91 -1.11 -12.16
C PRO A 116 -29.23 0.18 -11.65
N ASN A 117 -29.77 0.85 -10.63
CA ASN A 117 -29.17 2.04 -10.06
C ASN A 117 -28.87 1.81 -8.59
N MET A 118 -27.60 1.63 -8.28
CA MET A 118 -27.09 1.41 -6.93
C MET A 118 -26.48 2.69 -6.38
N ARG A 119 -26.77 2.99 -5.11
CA ARG A 119 -26.19 4.13 -4.39
C ARG A 119 -25.69 3.68 -3.03
N VAL A 120 -24.39 3.86 -2.77
CA VAL A 120 -23.77 3.52 -1.48
C VAL A 120 -23.20 4.78 -0.86
N LEU A 121 -23.60 5.06 0.37
CA LEU A 121 -23.10 6.18 1.17
C LEU A 121 -22.16 5.65 2.26
N LEU A 122 -20.89 6.01 2.18
CA LEU A 122 -19.85 5.71 3.17
C LEU A 122 -19.57 6.97 4.00
N ILE A 123 -20.24 7.07 5.15
CA ILE A 123 -20.00 8.14 6.13
C ILE A 123 -18.83 7.72 7.03
N SER A 124 -17.93 8.65 7.32
CA SER A 124 -16.79 8.42 8.23
C SER A 124 -15.83 7.30 7.76
N SER A 125 -15.82 6.95 6.47
CA SER A 125 -14.83 5.98 5.97
C SER A 125 -13.46 6.65 5.91
N HIS A 126 -12.46 5.95 6.43
CA HIS A 126 -11.09 6.45 6.48
C HIS A 126 -10.32 6.18 5.18
N ASP A 127 -10.67 5.11 4.46
CA ASP A 127 -9.99 4.67 3.25
C ASP A 127 -10.99 4.20 2.18
N ILE A 128 -10.52 4.07 0.93
CA ILE A 128 -11.36 3.73 -0.23
C ILE A 128 -11.40 2.23 -0.57
N ARG A 129 -10.81 1.33 0.24
CA ARG A 129 -10.67 -0.09 -0.13
C ARG A 129 -11.99 -0.81 -0.36
N ASN A 130 -13.03 -0.48 0.40
CA ASN A 130 -14.37 -1.05 0.22
C ASN A 130 -15.02 -0.54 -1.08
N ILE A 131 -14.78 0.73 -1.44
CA ILE A 131 -15.26 1.29 -2.71
C ILE A 131 -14.59 0.56 -3.87
N VAL A 132 -13.27 0.41 -3.81
CA VAL A 132 -12.48 -0.29 -4.84
C VAL A 132 -12.94 -1.75 -4.97
N GLU A 133 -13.04 -2.48 -3.86
CA GLU A 133 -13.46 -3.89 -3.85
C GLU A 133 -14.90 -4.05 -4.36
N THR A 134 -15.82 -3.18 -3.97
CA THR A 134 -17.22 -3.24 -4.42
C THR A 134 -17.34 -2.95 -5.92
N ILE A 135 -16.64 -1.93 -6.43
CA ILE A 135 -16.66 -1.61 -7.87
C ILE A 135 -16.00 -2.73 -8.68
N ALA A 136 -14.88 -3.27 -8.24
CA ALA A 136 -14.16 -4.34 -8.93
C ALA A 136 -14.93 -5.68 -8.95
N ARG A 137 -15.95 -5.84 -8.10
CA ARG A 137 -16.83 -7.02 -8.09
C ARG A 137 -18.16 -6.82 -8.80
N LEU A 138 -18.40 -5.65 -9.40
CA LEU A 138 -19.55 -5.49 -10.28
C LEU A 138 -19.40 -6.46 -11.47
N PRO A 139 -20.44 -7.24 -11.81
CA PRO A 139 -20.39 -8.13 -12.96
C PRO A 139 -20.11 -7.37 -14.26
N ASP A 140 -19.40 -7.97 -15.20
CA ASP A 140 -19.16 -7.36 -16.53
C ASP A 140 -20.46 -7.06 -17.29
N THR A 141 -21.54 -7.78 -16.95
CA THR A 141 -22.90 -7.58 -17.47
C THR A 141 -23.64 -6.41 -16.82
N TYR A 142 -23.09 -5.77 -15.79
CA TYR A 142 -23.73 -4.65 -15.11
C TYR A 142 -23.78 -3.42 -16.04
N SER A 143 -24.98 -3.11 -16.53
CA SER A 143 -25.24 -1.96 -17.39
C SER A 143 -25.77 -0.74 -16.64
N GLY A 144 -25.88 -0.85 -15.31
CA GLY A 144 -26.49 0.11 -14.42
C GLY A 144 -25.60 1.30 -14.01
N GLN A 145 -26.16 2.22 -13.23
CA GLN A 145 -25.38 3.27 -12.57
C GLN A 145 -24.99 2.81 -11.15
N CYS A 146 -23.70 2.87 -10.81
CA CYS A 146 -23.23 2.67 -9.44
C CYS A 146 -22.65 3.97 -8.90
N GLU A 147 -23.32 4.55 -7.90
CA GLU A 147 -22.90 5.79 -7.25
C GLU A 147 -22.32 5.49 -5.87
N MET A 148 -21.05 5.85 -5.67
CA MET A 148 -20.35 5.72 -4.40
C MET A 148 -20.08 7.12 -3.85
N VAL A 149 -20.65 7.43 -2.68
CA VAL A 149 -20.47 8.72 -2.00
C VAL A 149 -19.69 8.49 -0.72
N MET A 150 -18.58 9.21 -0.55
CA MET A 150 -17.73 9.12 0.65
C MET A 150 -17.51 10.50 1.26
N SER A 151 -17.59 10.57 2.58
CA SER A 151 -17.13 11.73 3.36
C SER A 151 -15.89 11.35 4.18
N GLY A 152 -14.80 12.10 4.04
CA GLY A 152 -13.61 11.94 4.88
C GLY A 152 -13.66 12.79 6.15
N ILE A 153 -13.03 12.29 7.21
CA ILE A 153 -12.94 13.00 8.50
C ILE A 153 -11.48 13.34 8.85
N GLN A 154 -10.54 12.46 8.51
CA GLN A 154 -9.16 12.58 8.95
C GLN A 154 -8.29 13.29 7.89
N PRO A 155 -7.68 14.45 8.21
CA PRO A 155 -6.71 15.09 7.35
C PRO A 155 -5.51 14.17 7.06
N GLY A 156 -4.91 14.32 5.88
CA GLY A 156 -3.86 13.46 5.34
C GLY A 156 -4.45 12.22 4.65
N MET A 157 -5.28 11.46 5.36
CA MET A 157 -5.91 10.26 4.82
C MET A 157 -6.91 10.59 3.70
N PHE A 158 -7.72 11.63 3.91
CA PHE A 158 -8.71 12.02 2.92
C PHE A 158 -8.07 12.56 1.64
N GLU A 159 -7.02 13.38 1.78
CA GLU A 159 -6.22 13.87 0.66
C GLU A 159 -5.54 12.72 -0.10
N GLN A 160 -4.98 11.73 0.61
CA GLN A 160 -4.45 10.51 -0.03
C GLN A 160 -5.53 9.81 -0.86
N ASN A 161 -6.71 9.56 -0.29
CA ASN A 161 -7.82 8.91 -1.01
C ASN A 161 -8.20 9.68 -2.29
N ILE A 162 -8.24 11.01 -2.24
CA ILE A 162 -8.54 11.85 -3.40
C ILE A 162 -7.43 11.73 -4.45
N ILE A 163 -6.15 11.73 -4.06
CA ILE A 163 -5.04 11.53 -5.01
C ILE A 163 -5.13 10.15 -5.68
N LEU A 164 -5.46 9.09 -4.92
CA LEU A 164 -5.63 7.75 -5.49
C LEU A 164 -6.75 7.73 -6.54
N LEU A 165 -7.91 8.33 -6.24
CA LEU A 165 -9.03 8.43 -7.17
C LEU A 165 -8.69 9.29 -8.40
N LEU A 166 -8.02 10.43 -8.22
CA LEU A 166 -7.55 11.27 -9.33
C LEU A 166 -6.53 10.53 -10.20
N THR A 167 -5.67 9.71 -9.60
CA THR A 167 -4.70 8.88 -10.33
C THR A 167 -5.44 7.87 -11.19
N ALA A 168 -6.38 7.10 -10.63
CA ALA A 168 -7.21 6.16 -11.39
C ALA A 168 -7.98 6.86 -12.53
N PHE A 169 -8.44 8.10 -12.30
CA PHE A 169 -9.21 8.83 -13.30
C PHE A 169 -8.35 9.36 -14.46
N HIS A 170 -7.13 9.84 -14.19
CA HIS A 170 -6.32 10.58 -15.17
C HIS A 170 -5.22 9.79 -15.86
N PHE A 171 -4.82 8.65 -15.30
CA PHE A 171 -3.85 7.75 -15.90
C PHE A 171 -4.56 6.57 -16.60
N PRO A 172 -3.94 5.95 -17.61
CA PRO A 172 -4.43 4.68 -18.13
C PRO A 172 -4.19 3.57 -17.08
N PRO A 173 -5.00 2.49 -17.03
CA PRO A 173 -4.93 1.47 -15.98
C PRO A 173 -3.52 0.90 -15.74
N GLU A 174 -2.76 0.65 -16.82
CA GLU A 174 -1.40 0.12 -16.77
C GLU A 174 -0.39 1.04 -16.07
N ASP A 175 -0.65 2.35 -16.04
CA ASP A 175 0.13 3.34 -15.30
C ASP A 175 -0.48 3.64 -13.94
N ALA A 176 -1.82 3.68 -13.84
CA ALA A 176 -2.54 4.02 -12.64
C ALA A 176 -2.33 2.97 -11.54
N ALA A 177 -2.47 1.69 -11.87
CA ALA A 177 -2.34 0.58 -10.92
C ALA A 177 -1.00 0.59 -10.16
N PRO A 178 0.19 0.62 -10.81
CA PRO A 178 1.46 0.65 -10.08
C PRO A 178 1.66 1.94 -9.28
N ILE A 179 1.21 3.09 -9.80
CA ILE A 179 1.28 4.37 -9.09
C ILE A 179 0.45 4.30 -7.81
N ILE A 180 -0.80 3.84 -7.90
CA ILE A 180 -1.72 3.72 -6.77
C ILE A 180 -1.17 2.75 -5.72
N ILE A 181 -0.66 1.58 -6.12
CA ILE A 181 -0.09 0.59 -5.19
C ILE A 181 1.00 1.23 -4.34
N HIS A 182 1.94 1.94 -4.96
CA HIS A 182 3.06 2.53 -4.24
C HIS A 182 2.68 3.81 -3.47
N LEU A 183 1.80 4.65 -4.02
CA LEU A 183 1.25 5.80 -3.28
C LEU A 183 0.48 5.39 -2.03
N TRP A 184 -0.23 4.26 -2.09
CA TRP A 184 -1.07 3.81 -1.00
C TRP A 184 -0.25 3.09 0.08
N TYR A 185 0.70 2.24 -0.31
CA TYR A 185 1.31 1.27 0.62
C TYR A 185 2.83 1.39 0.80
N SER A 186 3.53 2.17 -0.01
CA SER A 186 4.99 2.32 0.11
C SER A 186 5.37 3.65 0.77
N ALA A 187 6.31 3.60 1.72
CA ALA A 187 6.87 4.76 2.40
C ALA A 187 7.76 5.61 1.48
N LEU A 188 8.46 4.96 0.56
CA LEU A 188 9.20 5.60 -0.52
C LEU A 188 8.53 5.26 -1.85
N ILE A 189 8.63 6.15 -2.81
CA ILE A 189 8.17 5.98 -4.19
C ILE A 189 9.30 6.39 -5.14
N PRO A 190 9.29 5.92 -6.40
CA PRO A 190 10.19 6.44 -7.42
C PRO A 190 9.90 7.91 -7.76
N LEU A 191 10.96 8.70 -7.97
CA LEU A 191 10.85 10.10 -8.39
C LEU A 191 10.03 10.27 -9.68
N SER A 192 10.08 9.28 -10.58
CA SER A 192 9.30 9.27 -11.82
C SER A 192 7.79 9.23 -11.55
N ILE A 193 7.34 8.49 -10.53
CA ILE A 193 5.94 8.44 -10.11
C ILE A 193 5.51 9.82 -9.59
N LEU A 194 6.30 10.41 -8.69
CA LEU A 194 5.99 11.73 -8.14
C LEU A 194 5.94 12.82 -9.22
N SER A 195 6.91 12.81 -10.13
CA SER A 195 6.96 13.75 -11.25
C SER A 195 5.72 13.64 -12.15
N ALA A 196 5.29 12.41 -12.48
CA ALA A 196 4.10 12.20 -13.29
C ALA A 196 2.83 12.69 -12.59
N LEU A 197 2.68 12.42 -11.29
CA LEU A 197 1.55 12.91 -10.49
C LEU A 197 1.52 14.44 -10.45
N ARG A 198 2.67 15.10 -10.25
CA ARG A 198 2.75 16.56 -10.27
C ARG A 198 2.36 17.13 -11.62
N ILE A 199 2.92 16.61 -12.71
CA ILE A 199 2.62 17.08 -14.07
C ILE A 199 1.13 16.92 -14.39
N LYS A 200 0.52 15.79 -14.00
CA LYS A 200 -0.85 15.45 -14.39
C LYS A 200 -1.91 16.05 -13.47
N LEU A 201 -1.68 16.04 -12.16
CA LEU A 201 -2.71 16.34 -11.15
C LEU A 201 -2.58 17.74 -10.55
N LEU A 202 -1.35 18.26 -10.38
CA LEU A 202 -1.14 19.55 -9.72
C LEU A 202 -1.84 20.72 -10.46
N PRO A 203 -1.82 20.82 -11.81
CA PRO A 203 -2.53 21.89 -12.51
C PRO A 203 -4.04 21.89 -12.26
N LEU A 204 -4.65 20.70 -12.13
CA LEU A 204 -6.08 20.55 -11.85
C LEU A 204 -6.46 21.07 -10.47
N ILE A 205 -5.57 20.86 -9.50
CA ILE A 205 -5.74 21.31 -8.11
C ILE A 205 -5.49 22.84 -8.04
N GLU A 206 -4.43 23.32 -8.69
CA GLU A 206 -4.06 24.74 -8.71
C GLU A 206 -5.11 25.63 -9.35
N GLU A 207 -5.81 25.14 -10.38
CA GLU A 207 -6.94 25.84 -10.99
C GLU A 207 -8.02 26.14 -9.93
N VAL A 208 -8.39 25.16 -9.12
CA VAL A 208 -9.40 25.30 -8.08
C VAL A 208 -8.90 26.16 -6.92
N CYS A 209 -7.64 25.99 -6.49
CA CYS A 209 -7.04 26.86 -5.47
C CYS A 209 -7.02 28.33 -5.91
N SER A 210 -6.71 28.59 -7.19
CA SER A 210 -6.69 29.94 -7.77
C SER A 210 -8.10 30.55 -7.85
N GLU A 211 -9.12 29.76 -8.21
CA GLU A 211 -10.52 30.16 -8.11
C GLU A 211 -10.89 30.50 -6.67
N ALA A 212 -10.46 29.66 -5.72
CA ALA A 212 -10.78 29.83 -4.32
C ALA A 212 -10.29 31.18 -3.82
N VAL A 213 -9.03 31.54 -4.06
CA VAL A 213 -8.43 32.83 -3.65
C VAL A 213 -9.29 34.02 -4.11
N ARG A 214 -9.81 33.98 -5.34
CA ARG A 214 -10.65 35.05 -5.90
C ARG A 214 -12.03 35.12 -5.24
N LYS A 215 -12.65 33.98 -4.92
CA LYS A 215 -14.03 33.90 -4.39
C LYS A 215 -14.06 33.80 -2.86
N ARG A 216 -13.64 34.86 -2.15
CA ARG A 216 -13.47 34.85 -0.67
C ARG A 216 -14.72 34.46 0.13
N ARG A 217 -15.93 34.79 -0.33
CA ARG A 217 -17.18 34.46 0.37
C ARG A 217 -17.58 32.98 0.27
N ARG A 218 -17.06 32.25 -0.71
CA ARG A 218 -17.37 30.83 -0.93
C ARG A 218 -16.45 29.95 -0.08
N ARG A 219 -17.04 29.03 0.67
CA ARG A 219 -16.33 28.08 1.54
C ARG A 219 -16.05 26.75 0.86
N ILE A 220 -17.02 26.21 0.12
CA ILE A 220 -16.95 24.90 -0.55
C ILE A 220 -16.74 25.10 -2.05
N PHE A 221 -15.71 24.49 -2.59
CA PHE A 221 -15.37 24.48 -4.02
C PHE A 221 -15.60 23.08 -4.57
N LYS A 222 -16.41 23.01 -5.63
CA LYS A 222 -16.81 21.75 -6.26
C LYS A 222 -16.08 21.59 -7.59
N ARG A 223 -15.58 20.39 -7.87
CA ARG A 223 -15.04 20.01 -9.16
C ARG A 223 -15.70 18.73 -9.63
N VAL A 224 -16.17 18.72 -10.88
CA VAL A 224 -16.76 17.55 -11.53
C VAL A 224 -15.87 17.19 -12.70
N LEU A 225 -15.31 15.99 -12.66
CA LEU A 225 -14.49 15.41 -13.71
C LEU A 225 -15.31 14.32 -14.40
N LYS A 226 -15.34 14.31 -15.73
CA LYS A 226 -16.06 13.32 -16.53
C LYS A 226 -15.11 12.64 -17.50
N LYS A 227 -15.19 11.31 -17.60
CA LYS A 227 -14.38 10.51 -18.52
C LYS A 227 -15.19 9.27 -18.90
N ASN A 228 -15.50 9.13 -20.20
CA ASN A 228 -16.32 8.04 -20.71
C ASN A 228 -17.65 7.94 -19.93
N LYS A 229 -17.95 6.76 -19.37
CA LYS A 229 -19.15 6.49 -18.56
C LYS A 229 -18.97 6.82 -17.07
N ALA A 230 -17.80 7.33 -16.66
CA ALA A 230 -17.47 7.61 -15.26
C ALA A 230 -17.46 9.12 -14.98
N SER A 231 -17.87 9.49 -13.76
CA SER A 231 -17.78 10.85 -13.24
C SER A 231 -17.24 10.85 -11.82
N LEU A 232 -16.29 11.73 -11.53
CA LEU A 232 -15.72 11.95 -10.20
C LEU A 232 -16.12 13.34 -9.71
N HIS A 233 -16.83 13.38 -8.58
CA HIS A 233 -17.34 14.62 -7.98
C HIS A 233 -16.56 14.91 -6.69
N LEU A 234 -15.85 16.02 -6.66
CA LEU A 234 -15.10 16.48 -5.50
C LEU A 234 -15.78 17.74 -4.94
N ALA A 235 -16.00 17.78 -3.64
CA ALA A 235 -16.54 18.94 -2.94
C ALA A 235 -15.75 19.14 -1.66
N LEU A 236 -14.80 20.09 -1.68
CA LEU A 236 -13.88 20.33 -0.56
C LEU A 236 -13.95 21.79 -0.12
N LEU A 237 -13.61 22.02 1.14
CA LEU A 237 -13.33 23.34 1.68
C LEU A 237 -12.09 23.94 1.02
N ARG A 238 -11.97 25.26 1.09
CA ARG A 238 -10.77 26.00 0.65
C ARG A 238 -9.46 25.40 1.20
N ASP A 239 -9.41 25.20 2.52
CA ASP A 239 -8.19 24.74 3.18
C ASP A 239 -7.90 23.26 2.89
N GLU A 240 -8.93 22.48 2.52
CA GLU A 240 -8.78 21.09 2.06
C GLU A 240 -8.18 21.04 0.64
N TRP A 241 -8.60 21.93 -0.26
CA TRP A 241 -7.95 22.07 -1.57
C TRP A 241 -6.48 22.46 -1.44
N GLU A 242 -6.17 23.35 -0.49
CA GLU A 242 -4.80 23.75 -0.21
C GLU A 242 -3.97 22.59 0.36
N ARG A 243 -4.51 21.82 1.30
CA ARG A 243 -3.84 20.59 1.78
C ARG A 243 -3.67 19.54 0.68
N LEU A 244 -4.65 19.39 -0.21
CA LEU A 244 -4.53 18.51 -1.36
C LEU A 244 -3.39 18.97 -2.28
N ARG A 245 -3.21 20.27 -2.49
CA ARG A 245 -2.08 20.83 -3.24
C ARG A 245 -0.74 20.47 -2.60
N THR A 246 -0.63 20.62 -1.27
CA THR A 246 0.62 20.32 -0.56
C THR A 246 0.89 18.81 -0.44
N SER A 247 -0.12 17.96 -0.51
CA SER A 247 0.04 16.49 -0.45
C SER A 247 0.78 15.85 -1.64
N LEU A 248 1.03 16.62 -2.71
CA LEU A 248 1.91 16.24 -3.83
C LEU A 248 3.32 16.85 -3.70
N GLN A 249 3.62 17.54 -2.59
CA GLN A 249 4.90 18.18 -2.32
C GLN A 249 5.62 17.42 -1.20
N CYS A 250 6.91 17.17 -1.39
CA CYS A 250 7.73 16.62 -0.31
C CYS A 250 8.13 17.77 0.62
N PRO A 251 8.11 17.59 1.94
CA PRO A 251 8.61 18.61 2.85
C PRO A 251 10.07 18.97 2.52
N GLU A 252 10.42 20.26 2.57
CA GLU A 252 11.79 20.70 2.31
C GLU A 252 12.79 20.02 3.25
N ARG A 253 13.94 19.58 2.73
CA ARG A 253 14.96 18.87 3.53
C ARG A 253 14.39 17.62 4.23
N PHE A 254 13.52 16.87 3.57
CA PHE A 254 13.08 15.56 4.03
C PHE A 254 13.59 14.50 3.07
N SER A 255 14.67 13.86 3.46
CA SER A 255 15.40 12.86 2.67
C SER A 255 14.78 11.46 2.80
N PRO A 256 15.08 10.55 1.86
CA PRO A 256 14.67 9.14 1.95
C PRO A 256 15.19 8.46 3.22
N THR A 257 16.39 8.83 3.66
CA THR A 257 17.02 8.33 4.89
C THR A 257 16.25 8.77 6.12
N GLU A 258 15.80 10.03 6.18
CA GLU A 258 14.97 10.53 7.29
C GLU A 258 13.59 9.87 7.31
N ALA A 259 12.94 9.72 6.15
CA ALA A 259 11.68 9.00 6.03
C ALA A 259 11.79 7.54 6.51
N THR A 260 12.86 6.85 6.09
CA THR A 260 13.16 5.49 6.52
C THR A 260 13.39 5.41 8.03
N ARG A 261 14.21 6.30 8.58
CA ARG A 261 14.49 6.37 10.02
C ARG A 261 13.21 6.64 10.83
N SER A 262 12.39 7.59 10.37
CA SER A 262 11.11 7.96 10.98
C SER A 262 10.13 6.79 11.02
N ARG A 263 10.08 5.97 9.95
CA ARG A 263 9.27 4.75 9.94
C ARG A 263 9.85 3.66 10.82
N GLN A 264 11.17 3.44 10.80
CA GLN A 264 11.82 2.40 11.60
C GLN A 264 11.76 2.70 13.10
N SER A 265 11.81 3.97 13.51
CA SER A 265 11.63 4.35 14.92
C SER A 265 10.25 4.03 15.48
N VAL A 266 9.26 3.73 14.61
CA VAL A 266 7.93 3.26 15.00
C VAL A 266 7.82 1.74 14.81
N THR A 267 8.06 1.27 13.58
CA THR A 267 7.81 -0.13 13.18
C THR A 267 8.83 -1.15 13.70
N LEU A 268 10.01 -0.68 14.13
CA LEU A 268 11.12 -1.48 14.67
C LEU A 268 11.63 -0.89 16.00
N ALA A 269 10.76 -0.20 16.76
CA ALA A 269 11.14 0.36 18.05
C ALA A 269 11.60 -0.75 19.02
N ASN A 270 12.74 -0.58 19.68
CA ASN A 270 13.28 -1.58 20.62
C ASN A 270 12.30 -1.91 21.75
N LYS A 271 11.58 -0.91 22.26
CA LYS A 271 10.53 -1.10 23.30
C LYS A 271 9.36 -1.98 22.83
N LYS A 272 9.24 -2.24 21.53
CA LYS A 272 8.16 -3.02 20.88
C LYS A 272 8.64 -4.32 20.25
N VAL A 273 9.88 -4.75 20.56
CA VAL A 273 10.42 -6.00 20.04
C VAL A 273 9.55 -7.20 20.43
N ASP A 274 8.94 -7.15 21.62
CA ASP A 274 8.11 -8.24 22.12
C ASP A 274 6.79 -8.37 21.37
N GLU A 275 6.09 -7.25 21.16
CA GLU A 275 4.88 -7.26 20.35
C GLU A 275 5.17 -7.67 18.90
N LEU A 276 6.30 -7.24 18.33
CA LEU A 276 6.74 -7.63 16.99
C LEU A 276 6.95 -9.14 16.90
N HIS A 277 7.78 -9.70 17.77
CA HIS A 277 8.09 -11.13 17.78
C HIS A 277 6.84 -11.98 18.07
N ARG A 278 5.85 -11.44 18.79
CA ARG A 278 4.59 -12.15 19.07
C ARG A 278 3.82 -12.31 17.77
N GLY A 279 3.78 -11.24 16.97
CA GLY A 279 3.22 -11.25 15.62
C GLY A 279 3.99 -12.16 14.66
N LEU A 280 5.33 -12.20 14.73
CA LEU A 280 6.14 -13.08 13.88
C LEU A 280 5.98 -14.56 14.26
N TYR A 281 5.85 -14.88 15.55
CA TYR A 281 5.71 -16.26 16.01
C TYR A 281 4.44 -16.92 15.47
N ALA A 282 3.36 -16.16 15.38
CA ALA A 282 2.09 -16.60 14.80
C ALA A 282 2.14 -16.80 13.26
N GLN A 283 3.25 -16.48 12.60
CA GLN A 283 3.40 -16.61 11.15
C GLN A 283 4.20 -17.87 10.76
N PRO A 284 3.92 -18.44 9.57
CA PRO A 284 4.79 -19.40 8.91
C PRO A 284 6.23 -18.87 8.76
N ARG A 285 7.19 -19.80 8.80
CA ARG A 285 8.64 -19.54 8.85
C ARG A 285 9.12 -18.40 7.93
N HIS A 286 8.82 -18.50 6.63
CA HIS A 286 9.34 -17.57 5.64
C HIS A 286 8.49 -16.29 5.52
N TRP A 287 7.22 -16.32 5.96
CA TRP A 287 6.38 -15.12 6.02
C TRP A 287 6.94 -14.08 7.00
N ARG A 288 7.63 -14.55 8.04
CA ARG A 288 8.34 -13.69 9.00
C ARG A 288 9.38 -12.81 8.29
N LEU A 289 10.10 -13.37 7.32
CA LEU A 289 11.10 -12.62 6.55
C LEU A 289 10.46 -11.59 5.63
N ALA A 290 9.38 -11.97 4.93
CA ALA A 290 8.63 -11.04 4.10
C ALA A 290 8.10 -9.86 4.93
N THR A 291 7.55 -10.15 6.12
CA THR A 291 7.10 -9.14 7.10
C THR A 291 8.24 -8.25 7.55
N MET A 292 9.38 -8.82 7.93
CA MET A 292 10.53 -8.05 8.38
C MET A 292 11.13 -7.19 7.26
N LYS A 293 11.11 -7.65 6.01
CA LYS A 293 11.55 -6.86 4.87
C LYS A 293 10.69 -5.62 4.70
N PHE A 294 9.37 -5.78 4.64
CA PHE A 294 8.44 -4.65 4.57
C PHE A 294 8.54 -3.74 5.80
N ARG A 295 8.76 -4.28 7.00
CA ARG A 295 9.00 -3.45 8.20
C ARG A 295 10.31 -2.68 8.13
N ARG A 296 11.34 -3.16 7.43
CA ARG A 296 12.63 -2.46 7.27
C ARG A 296 12.58 -1.39 6.17
N ASP A 297 12.11 -1.73 4.98
CA ASP A 297 12.14 -0.83 3.81
C ASP A 297 10.85 -0.01 3.64
N GLY A 298 9.72 -0.52 4.11
CA GLY A 298 8.42 0.11 3.96
C GLY A 298 7.90 0.13 2.53
N ILE A 299 8.36 -0.76 1.65
CA ILE A 299 8.00 -0.76 0.23
C ILE A 299 7.18 -2.01 -0.09
N LEU A 300 5.95 -1.83 -0.60
CA LEU A 300 5.11 -2.93 -1.06
C LEU A 300 5.58 -3.39 -2.46
N LEU A 301 6.54 -4.31 -2.48
CA LEU A 301 7.18 -4.82 -3.71
C LEU A 301 7.68 -6.26 -3.48
N PRO A 302 7.69 -7.13 -4.51
CA PRO A 302 8.16 -8.50 -4.36
C PRO A 302 9.56 -8.59 -3.74
N PHE A 303 9.81 -9.56 -2.87
CA PHE A 303 10.98 -9.69 -2.00
C PHE A 303 12.31 -9.64 -2.77
N GLY A 304 12.36 -10.23 -3.97
CA GLY A 304 13.55 -10.31 -4.82
C GLY A 304 13.81 -9.07 -5.69
N CYS A 305 12.86 -8.15 -5.80
CA CYS A 305 13.02 -6.99 -6.69
C CYS A 305 14.00 -5.95 -6.14
N SER A 306 14.57 -5.14 -7.03
CA SER A 306 15.41 -4.01 -6.63
C SER A 306 14.59 -2.91 -5.94
N ARG A 307 15.12 -2.35 -4.85
CA ARG A 307 14.57 -1.14 -4.20
C ARG A 307 15.28 0.14 -4.64
N LYS A 308 16.28 0.07 -5.52
CA LYS A 308 17.16 1.21 -5.88
C LYS A 308 16.40 2.44 -6.37
N GLU A 309 15.30 2.23 -7.08
CA GLU A 309 14.49 3.33 -7.63
C GLU A 309 13.55 3.98 -6.62
N PHE A 310 13.36 3.40 -5.43
CA PHE A 310 12.47 3.94 -4.41
C PHE A 310 13.24 4.94 -3.55
N ASP A 311 13.43 6.13 -4.10
CA ASP A 311 14.37 7.15 -3.64
C ASP A 311 13.70 8.45 -3.19
N THR A 312 12.37 8.49 -3.12
CA THR A 312 11.61 9.71 -2.81
C THR A 312 10.60 9.43 -1.71
N PRO A 313 10.56 10.20 -0.60
CA PRO A 313 9.53 10.03 0.43
C PRO A 313 8.14 10.21 -0.17
N ASN A 314 7.24 9.28 0.14
CA ASN A 314 5.87 9.33 -0.35
C ASN A 314 5.13 10.54 0.27
N PRO A 315 4.86 11.61 -0.50
CA PRO A 315 4.26 12.80 0.05
C PRO A 315 2.82 12.55 0.49
N ALA A 316 2.12 11.55 -0.07
CA ALA A 316 0.78 11.21 0.35
C ALA A 316 0.75 10.60 1.76
N ILE A 317 1.83 10.00 2.26
CA ILE A 317 1.95 9.48 3.64
C ILE A 317 2.55 10.52 4.58
N PHE A 318 3.58 11.24 4.12
CA PHE A 318 4.30 12.22 4.94
C PHE A 318 3.74 13.66 4.80
N CYS A 319 2.54 13.84 4.24
CA CYS A 319 1.94 15.18 4.04
C CYS A 319 1.65 15.91 5.36
N ALA A 320 1.29 15.16 6.41
CA ALA A 320 0.96 15.73 7.72
C ALA A 320 2.21 16.11 8.54
N GLY A 321 3.41 15.70 8.10
CA GLY A 321 4.66 16.02 8.77
C GLY A 321 5.80 15.05 8.44
N ARG A 322 6.96 15.28 9.05
CA ARG A 322 8.18 14.46 8.87
C ARG A 322 8.17 13.16 9.70
N SER A 323 7.02 12.80 10.26
CA SER A 323 6.83 11.64 11.13
C SER A 323 5.99 10.56 10.45
N TRP A 324 6.28 9.29 10.72
CA TRP A 324 5.43 8.19 10.27
C TRP A 324 4.06 8.25 10.98
N PRO A 325 2.94 8.38 10.24
CA PRO A 325 1.65 8.71 10.83
C PRO A 325 0.86 7.51 11.36
N MET A 326 1.29 6.29 11.02
CA MET A 326 0.59 5.04 11.35
C MET A 326 1.22 4.32 12.55
N PRO A 327 0.45 3.51 13.29
CA PRO A 327 0.99 2.72 14.38
C PRO A 327 1.97 1.64 13.87
N ASP A 328 2.78 1.10 14.78
CA ASP A 328 3.73 0.01 14.51
C ASP A 328 3.06 -1.29 14.01
N SER A 329 1.78 -1.47 14.34
CA SER A 329 0.94 -2.59 13.91
C SER A 329 0.33 -2.42 12.52
N ALA A 330 0.43 -1.24 11.90
CA ALA A 330 -0.14 -1.00 10.58
C ALA A 330 0.54 -1.87 9.51
N ASP A 331 -0.28 -2.63 8.78
CA ASP A 331 0.19 -3.58 7.79
C ASP A 331 -0.80 -3.67 6.62
N PRO A 332 -0.39 -3.49 5.35
CA PRO A 332 -1.30 -3.59 4.20
C PRO A 332 -1.98 -4.96 4.05
N ARG A 333 -1.46 -5.99 4.73
CA ARG A 333 -1.98 -7.34 4.66
C ARG A 333 -3.36 -7.49 5.29
N ILE A 334 -3.65 -6.72 6.34
CA ILE A 334 -4.93 -6.80 7.04
C ILE A 334 -6.06 -6.13 6.25
N SER A 335 -5.71 -5.29 5.27
CA SER A 335 -6.63 -4.49 4.46
C SER A 335 -7.31 -5.29 3.36
N TRP A 336 -6.89 -6.53 3.11
CA TRP A 336 -7.41 -7.39 2.04
C TRP A 336 -7.59 -8.81 2.56
N ASN A 337 -8.49 -9.58 1.93
CA ASN A 337 -8.75 -10.95 2.35
C ASN A 337 -7.52 -11.82 2.09
N LEU A 338 -6.81 -12.20 3.16
CA LEU A 338 -5.56 -12.96 3.08
C LEU A 338 -5.74 -14.33 2.40
N LEU A 339 -6.86 -15.01 2.64
CA LEU A 339 -7.13 -16.31 2.02
C LEU A 339 -7.18 -16.16 0.50
N GLU A 340 -7.93 -15.17 0.01
CA GLU A 340 -8.03 -14.90 -1.41
C GLU A 340 -6.73 -14.30 -2.00
N VAL A 341 -5.96 -13.53 -1.22
CA VAL A 341 -4.60 -13.12 -1.63
C VAL A 341 -3.71 -14.33 -1.87
N CYS A 342 -3.81 -15.39 -1.05
CA CYS A 342 -2.94 -16.56 -1.17
C CYS A 342 -3.46 -17.61 -2.16
N THR A 343 -4.79 -17.77 -2.26
CA THR A 343 -5.44 -18.88 -3.00
C THR A 343 -6.27 -18.41 -4.18
N GLY A 344 -6.28 -17.11 -4.46
CA GLY A 344 -7.01 -16.54 -5.58
C GLY A 344 -6.47 -17.04 -6.92
N PRO A 345 -7.25 -16.88 -8.01
CA PRO A 345 -6.91 -17.44 -9.34
C PRO A 345 -5.53 -17.06 -9.86
N PHE A 346 -5.01 -15.89 -9.46
CA PHE A 346 -3.72 -15.34 -9.91
C PHE A 346 -2.54 -15.75 -9.04
N THR A 347 -2.81 -16.08 -7.78
CA THR A 347 -1.78 -16.32 -6.78
C THR A 347 -1.67 -17.79 -6.39
N ALA A 348 -2.68 -18.60 -6.68
CA ALA A 348 -2.71 -20.04 -6.39
C ALA A 348 -1.51 -20.79 -6.97
N ASN A 349 -1.07 -20.41 -8.18
CA ASN A 349 0.07 -21.02 -8.88
C ASN A 349 1.34 -20.16 -8.83
N TYR A 350 1.36 -19.12 -7.98
CA TYR A 350 2.48 -18.21 -7.92
C TYR A 350 3.72 -18.88 -7.30
N PRO A 351 4.89 -18.91 -7.97
CA PRO A 351 6.01 -19.71 -7.49
C PRO A 351 6.57 -19.23 -6.13
N ALA A 352 6.61 -17.92 -5.88
CA ALA A 352 7.04 -17.36 -4.59
C ALA A 352 5.88 -17.32 -3.56
N LYS A 353 5.29 -18.48 -3.28
CA LYS A 353 4.15 -18.64 -2.37
C LYS A 353 4.37 -18.16 -0.92
N ASN A 354 5.62 -17.96 -0.50
CA ASN A 354 5.92 -17.45 0.84
C ASN A 354 6.13 -15.92 0.87
N ASP A 355 6.10 -15.26 -0.27
CA ASP A 355 6.24 -13.81 -0.38
C ASP A 355 4.87 -13.12 -0.32
N LEU A 356 4.38 -12.90 0.89
CA LEU A 356 3.07 -12.28 1.11
C LEU A 356 2.91 -10.91 0.44
N TYR A 357 3.96 -10.09 0.45
CA TYR A 357 3.87 -8.71 -0.04
C TYR A 357 3.85 -8.68 -1.57
N ASP A 358 4.49 -9.65 -2.22
CA ASP A 358 4.31 -9.93 -3.66
C ASP A 358 2.89 -10.40 -3.98
N LEU A 359 2.36 -11.37 -3.24
CA LEU A 359 0.99 -11.85 -3.44
C LEU A 359 -0.02 -10.69 -3.33
N HIS A 360 0.18 -9.77 -2.37
CA HIS A 360 -0.60 -8.54 -2.27
C HIS A 360 -0.39 -7.58 -3.43
N HIS A 361 0.84 -7.39 -3.90
CA HIS A 361 1.14 -6.57 -5.08
C HIS A 361 0.44 -7.12 -6.33
N CYS A 362 0.55 -8.43 -6.56
CA CYS A 362 -0.09 -9.16 -7.65
C CYS A 362 -1.63 -9.08 -7.59
N ARG A 363 -2.25 -9.30 -6.42
CA ARG A 363 -3.71 -9.14 -6.28
C ARG A 363 -4.16 -7.72 -6.59
N LYS A 364 -3.48 -6.71 -6.03
CA LYS A 364 -3.88 -5.30 -6.13
C LYS A 364 -3.82 -4.77 -7.55
N ARG A 365 -2.97 -5.32 -8.41
CA ARG A 365 -2.95 -5.02 -9.85
C ARG A 365 -4.36 -5.06 -10.45
N ARG A 366 -5.11 -6.13 -10.18
CA ARG A 366 -6.42 -6.38 -10.80
C ARG A 366 -7.58 -5.61 -10.17
N ALA A 367 -7.41 -5.09 -8.96
CA ALA A 367 -8.43 -4.22 -8.37
C ALA A 367 -8.51 -2.85 -9.08
N TRP A 368 -7.53 -2.55 -9.93
CA TRP A 368 -7.38 -1.29 -10.65
C TRP A 368 -7.25 -1.46 -12.17
N ASP A 369 -7.23 -2.70 -12.67
CA ASP A 369 -7.47 -3.03 -14.08
C ASP A 369 -8.98 -3.00 -14.34
#